data_AF-A0A4S4B383-F1
#
_entry.id   AF-A0A4S4B383-F1
#
_cell.length_a   1.000
_cell.length_b   1.000
_cell.length_c   1.000
_cell.angle_alpha   90.00
_cell.angle_beta   90.00
_cell.angle_gamma   90.00
#
_symmetry.space_group_name_H-M   'P 1'
#
loop_
_entity.id
_entity.type
_entity.pdbx_description
1 polymer ?
#
loop_
_entity_poly.entity_id
_entity_poly.type
_entity_poly.pdbx_seq_one_letter_code
_entity_poly.pdbx_strand_id
1 'polypeptide(L)'
;MNTASGRPTETDTRALYERFPHLRQIDLMWGSKECRQFIFRLMTDTRGGARQGFPPEHAMTIMSLLLEHDRNYPEFEYDANAAWGSDPTRRGGGRY
;
A
#
# COMPACT_ATOMS: atom_id res chain seq x y z
N MET A 1 -21.83 21.20 -10.28
CA MET A 1 -21.00 20.54 -11.31
C MET A 1 -19.86 19.83 -10.61
N ASN A 2 -19.84 18.49 -10.58
CA ASN A 2 -18.58 17.76 -10.40
C ASN A 2 -18.72 16.35 -10.98
N THR A 3 -18.36 16.26 -12.26
CA THR A 3 -18.13 15.02 -13.00
C THR A 3 -16.66 14.66 -12.83
N ALA A 4 -16.34 13.73 -11.93
CA ALA A 4 -15.06 13.05 -11.92
C ALA A 4 -15.30 11.58 -12.24
N SER A 5 -15.11 11.27 -13.52
CA SER A 5 -15.37 10.00 -14.15
C SER A 5 -14.45 8.90 -13.62
N GLY A 6 -15.04 7.86 -13.03
CA GLY A 6 -14.57 6.47 -13.17
C GLY A 6 -13.29 6.06 -12.47
N ARG A 7 -12.91 6.68 -11.34
CA ARG A 7 -11.88 6.11 -10.45
C ARG A 7 -12.48 5.78 -9.10
N PRO A 8 -12.09 4.65 -8.48
CA PRO A 8 -12.53 4.29 -7.15
C PRO A 8 -11.84 5.13 -6.05
N THR A 9 -10.86 5.98 -6.42
CA THR A 9 -10.05 6.79 -5.51
C THR A 9 -10.12 8.29 -5.78
N GLU A 10 -10.08 9.10 -4.71
CA GLU A 10 -10.01 10.57 -4.75
C GLU A 10 -8.58 11.09 -4.97
N THR A 11 -7.58 10.33 -4.54
CA THR A 11 -6.15 10.66 -4.69
C THR A 11 -5.69 10.63 -6.16
N ASP A 12 -4.91 11.63 -6.60
CA ASP A 12 -4.34 11.62 -7.96
C ASP A 12 -3.21 10.59 -8.10
N THR A 13 -3.52 9.50 -8.79
CA THR A 13 -2.60 8.39 -9.09
C THR A 13 -2.03 8.43 -10.50
N ARG A 14 -2.29 9.49 -11.29
CA ARG A 14 -1.91 9.53 -12.72
C ARG A 14 -0.40 9.41 -12.89
N ALA A 15 0.34 10.28 -12.23
CA ALA A 15 1.80 10.29 -12.28
C ALA A 15 2.41 8.98 -11.74
N LEU A 16 1.77 8.38 -10.74
CA LEU A 16 2.18 7.10 -10.18
C LEU A 16 2.03 5.96 -11.20
N TYR A 17 0.89 5.88 -11.89
CA TYR A 17 0.61 4.85 -12.88
C TYR A 17 1.32 5.03 -14.22
N GLU A 18 1.66 6.27 -14.57
CA GLU A 18 2.53 6.54 -15.73
C GLU A 18 3.95 6.04 -15.48
N ARG A 19 4.48 6.25 -14.27
CA ARG A 19 5.81 5.77 -13.90
C ARG A 19 5.83 4.27 -13.63
N PHE A 20 4.77 3.75 -13.01
CA PHE A 20 4.67 2.37 -12.56
C PHE A 20 3.33 1.76 -13.02
N PRO A 21 3.23 1.31 -14.29
CA PRO A 21 1.98 0.83 -14.86
C PRO A 21 1.42 -0.42 -14.17
N HIS A 22 2.28 -1.22 -13.53
CA HIS A 22 1.87 -2.38 -12.74
C HIS A 22 1.07 -2.00 -11.49
N LEU A 23 1.15 -0.75 -11.01
CA LEU A 23 0.39 -0.28 -9.85
C LEU A 23 -1.10 -0.05 -10.14
N ARG A 24 -1.51 -0.05 -11.42
CA ARG A 24 -2.93 0.01 -11.81
C ARG A 24 -3.77 -1.13 -11.24
N GLN A 25 -3.15 -2.22 -10.78
CA GLN A 25 -3.84 -3.28 -10.06
C GLN A 25 -4.49 -2.82 -8.74
N ILE A 26 -4.03 -1.71 -8.16
CA ILE A 26 -4.65 -1.08 -6.98
C ILE A 26 -6.11 -0.74 -7.27
N ASP A 27 -6.42 -0.21 -8.45
CA ASP A 27 -7.79 0.13 -8.83
C ASP A 27 -8.68 -1.13 -8.94
N LEU A 28 -8.11 -2.27 -9.33
CA LEU A 28 -8.83 -3.54 -9.48
C LEU A 28 -9.13 -4.21 -8.14
N MET A 29 -8.26 -4.02 -7.16
CA MET A 29 -8.39 -4.60 -5.82
C MET A 29 -9.00 -3.60 -4.82
N TRP A 30 -9.31 -2.37 -5.25
CA TRP A 30 -9.76 -1.31 -4.35
C TRP A 30 -11.00 -1.73 -3.55
N GLY A 31 -10.96 -1.51 -2.23
CA GLY A 31 -11.99 -1.98 -1.30
C GLY A 31 -11.86 -3.43 -0.86
N SER A 32 -10.72 -4.06 -1.14
CA SER A 32 -10.35 -5.37 -0.61
C SER A 32 -9.15 -5.29 0.33
N LYS A 33 -9.04 -6.29 1.21
CA LYS A 33 -7.89 -6.43 2.12
C LYS A 33 -6.56 -6.56 1.37
N GLU A 34 -6.57 -7.20 0.20
CA GLU A 34 -5.39 -7.37 -0.66
C GLU A 34 -4.85 -6.02 -1.14
N CYS A 35 -5.73 -5.06 -1.46
CA CYS A 35 -5.31 -3.72 -1.87
C CYS A 35 -4.54 -3.00 -0.78
N ARG A 36 -5.07 -3.01 0.46
CA ARG A 36 -4.37 -2.44 1.61
C ARG A 36 -3.01 -3.08 1.82
N GLN A 37 -2.94 -4.42 1.80
CA GLN A 37 -1.68 -5.15 1.96
C GLN A 37 -0.69 -4.83 0.85
N PHE A 38 -1.16 -4.68 -0.39
CA PHE A 38 -0.35 -4.32 -1.53
C PHE A 38 0.24 -2.90 -1.39
N ILE A 39 -0.59 -1.91 -1.06
CA ILE A 39 -0.15 -0.51 -0.82
C ILE A 39 0.87 -0.44 0.33
N PHE A 40 0.58 -1.13 1.43
CA PHE A 40 1.50 -1.20 2.57
C PHE A 40 2.83 -1.88 2.21
N ARG A 41 2.78 -2.95 1.39
CA ARG A 41 3.97 -3.60 0.88
C ARG A 41 4.78 -2.65 0.01
N LEU A 42 4.17 -1.85 -0.86
CA LEU A 42 4.90 -0.86 -1.67
C LEU A 42 5.66 0.16 -0.81
N MET A 43 5.08 0.61 0.31
CA MET A 43 5.78 1.51 1.24
C MET A 43 6.95 0.81 1.95
N THR A 44 6.79 -0.48 2.29
CA THR A 44 7.78 -1.25 3.07
C THR A 44 8.81 -2.01 2.22
N ASP A 45 8.56 -2.22 0.93
CA ASP A 45 9.42 -2.89 -0.07
C ASP A 45 10.53 -1.94 -0.61
N THR A 46 10.84 -0.89 0.14
CA THR A 46 12.05 -0.08 -0.04
C THR A 46 13.29 -0.75 0.58
N ARG A 47 13.13 -1.95 1.16
CA ARG A 47 14.15 -2.71 1.88
C ARG A 47 15.06 -3.50 0.94
N GLY A 48 15.96 -2.82 0.27
CA GLY A 48 17.03 -3.49 -0.48
C GLY A 48 18.33 -2.74 -0.65
N GLY A 49 18.41 -1.46 -0.24
CA GLY A 49 19.63 -0.65 -0.28
C GLY A 49 20.20 -0.32 -1.68
N ALA A 50 19.80 -1.06 -2.71
CA ALA A 50 20.27 -0.91 -4.10
C ALA A 50 19.24 -0.23 -5.03
N ARG A 51 17.97 -0.17 -4.62
CA ARG A 51 16.92 0.53 -5.36
C ARG A 51 16.68 1.87 -4.69
N GLN A 52 17.00 2.96 -5.40
CA GLN A 52 16.51 4.30 -5.06
C GLN A 52 15.01 4.15 -4.74
N GLY A 53 14.61 4.46 -3.51
CA GLY A 53 13.22 4.35 -3.09
C GLY A 53 12.28 5.16 -3.99
N PHE A 54 10.98 5.10 -3.73
CA PHE A 54 10.05 5.95 -4.46
C PHE A 54 10.44 7.43 -4.29
N PRO A 55 10.40 8.22 -5.38
CA PRO A 55 10.43 9.67 -5.29
C PRO A 55 9.42 10.16 -4.24
N PRO A 56 9.74 11.23 -3.49
CA PRO A 56 8.89 11.71 -2.41
C PRO A 56 7.46 12.00 -2.87
N GLU A 57 7.27 12.50 -4.10
CA GLU A 57 5.93 12.72 -4.65
C GLU A 57 5.11 11.41 -4.77
N HIS A 58 5.75 10.32 -5.19
CA HIS A 58 5.09 9.02 -5.35
C HIS A 58 4.86 8.34 -4.00
N ALA A 59 5.78 8.50 -3.05
CA ALA A 59 5.60 8.02 -1.69
C ALA A 59 4.40 8.70 -1.02
N MET A 60 4.24 10.01 -1.19
CA MET A 60 3.07 10.75 -0.69
C MET A 60 1.77 10.27 -1.34
N THR A 61 1.74 10.04 -2.66
CA THR A 61 0.56 9.47 -3.33
C THR A 61 0.17 8.11 -2.74
N ILE A 62 1.15 7.20 -2.55
CA ILE A 62 0.91 5.87 -1.98
C ILE A 62 0.40 5.97 -0.55
N MET A 63 0.95 6.89 0.25
CA MET A 63 0.50 7.14 1.62
C MET A 63 -0.92 7.69 1.67
N SER A 64 -1.27 8.64 0.79
CA SER A 64 -2.63 9.16 0.66
C SER A 64 -3.62 8.04 0.29
N LEU A 65 -3.25 7.15 -0.63
CA LEU A 65 -4.08 5.98 -0.96
C LEU A 65 -4.30 5.07 0.24
N LEU A 66 -3.27 4.81 1.05
CA LEU A 66 -3.44 4.00 2.25
C LEU A 66 -4.42 4.65 3.24
N LEU A 67 -4.26 5.96 3.49
CA LEU A 67 -5.12 6.71 4.40
C LEU A 67 -6.58 6.76 3.91
N GLU A 68 -6.76 6.93 2.60
CA GLU A 68 -8.07 6.92 1.96
C GLU A 68 -8.73 5.55 2.06
N HIS A 69 -7.97 4.49 1.82
CA HIS A 69 -8.45 3.12 1.97
C HIS A 69 -8.82 2.81 3.43
N ASP A 70 -7.97 3.15 4.40
CA ASP A 70 -8.25 2.90 5.83
C ASP A 70 -9.45 3.74 6.32
N ARG A 71 -9.65 4.95 5.78
CA ARG A 71 -10.85 5.75 6.08
C ARG A 71 -12.13 5.10 5.54
N ASN A 72 -12.07 4.56 4.32
CA ASN A 72 -13.23 3.95 3.66
C ASN A 72 -13.51 2.53 4.15
N TYR A 73 -12.47 1.81 4.59
CA TYR A 73 -12.51 0.41 4.98
C TYR A 73 -11.71 0.14 6.28
N PRO A 74 -12.13 0.72 7.41
CA PRO A 74 -11.44 0.55 8.69
C PRO A 74 -11.36 -0.91 9.15
N GLU A 75 -12.25 -1.79 8.66
CA GLU A 75 -12.25 -3.22 8.96
C GLU A 75 -10.97 -3.94 8.51
N PHE A 76 -10.27 -3.41 7.50
CA PHE A 76 -9.04 -4.01 6.97
C PHE A 76 -7.77 -3.47 7.65
N GLU A 77 -7.88 -2.41 8.45
CA GLU A 77 -6.77 -1.82 9.21
C GLU A 77 -6.16 -2.81 10.20
N TYR A 78 -7.03 -3.49 10.96
CA TYR A 78 -6.65 -4.31 12.11
C TYR A 78 -5.84 -5.56 11.72
N ASP A 79 -6.09 -6.08 10.52
CA ASP A 79 -5.59 -7.37 10.07
C ASP A 79 -4.15 -7.28 9.52
N ALA A 80 -3.74 -6.10 9.06
CA ALA A 80 -2.38 -5.91 8.58
C ALA A 80 -1.35 -5.82 9.71
N ASN A 81 -1.72 -5.28 10.87
CA ASN A 81 -0.86 -5.34 12.05
C ASN A 81 -0.58 -6.79 12.48
N ALA A 82 -1.53 -7.71 12.25
CA ALA A 82 -1.32 -9.14 12.47
C ALA A 82 -0.38 -9.75 11.41
N ALA A 83 -0.50 -9.37 10.14
CA ALA A 83 0.32 -9.89 9.05
C ALA A 83 1.80 -9.44 9.10
N TRP A 84 2.09 -8.28 9.72
CA TRP A 84 3.45 -7.70 9.77
C TRP A 84 4.08 -7.71 11.17
N GLY A 85 3.28 -7.88 12.24
CA GLY A 85 3.73 -7.88 13.64
C GLY A 85 3.84 -9.26 14.31
N SER A 86 3.32 -10.31 13.67
CA SER A 86 3.32 -11.66 14.25
C SER A 86 4.08 -12.63 13.36
N ASP A 87 5.41 -12.50 13.35
CA ASP A 87 6.28 -13.67 13.18
C ASP A 87 6.62 -14.19 14.58
N PRO A 88 5.84 -15.11 15.18
CA PRO A 88 6.26 -15.81 16.40
C PRO A 88 7.40 -16.81 16.13
N THR A 89 7.80 -17.02 14.87
CA THR A 89 8.81 -18.00 14.47
C THR A 89 10.28 -17.52 14.59
N ARG A 90 10.54 -16.25 14.92
CA ARG A 90 11.87 -15.76 15.30
C ARG A 90 12.20 -15.86 16.80
N ARG A 91 11.60 -16.79 17.55
CA ARG A 91 12.11 -17.25 18.85
C ARG A 91 12.49 -18.73 18.78
N GLY A 92 13.78 -19.00 18.69
CA GLY A 92 14.30 -20.38 18.80
C GLY A 92 15.71 -20.61 18.27
N GLY A 93 16.42 -19.58 17.81
CA GLY A 93 17.85 -19.67 17.53
C GLY A 93 18.65 -19.52 18.81
N GLY A 94 19.03 -20.64 19.43
CA GLY A 94 20.01 -20.66 20.48
C GLY A 94 19.56 -21.52 21.63
N ARG A 95 20.30 -22.60 21.86
CA ARG A 95 20.59 -23.22 23.15
C ARG A 95 21.51 -24.44 22.90
N TYR A 96 22.79 -24.19 23.20
CA TYR A 96 23.90 -25.09 23.61
C TYR A 96 24.13 -26.41 22.87
#